data_AF-A0A9E6VLY7-F1
#
_entry.id   AF-A0A9E6VLY7-F1
#
_cell.length_a   1.000
_cell.length_b   1.000
_cell.length_c   1.000
_cell.angle_alpha   90.00
_cell.angle_beta   90.00
_cell.angle_gamma   90.00
#
_symmetry.space_group_name_H-M   'P 1'
#
loop_
_entity.id
_entity.type
_entity.pdbx_description
1 polymer ?
#
loop_
_entity_poly.entity_id
_entity_poly.type
_entity_poly.pdbx_seq_one_letter_code
_entity_poly.pdbx_strand_id
1 'polypeptide(L)'
;MSDLRRLFFLVLLLIPGAVALAQPVIELKPEDGLRNIVLQCEFFEDTSAAMTIMQVSSGDIPGRFRPFEKTIGNFDITSSAIWIRFKCTSAVTDKWYLKASPEMVTDFRFFSFENGSWKSSARGYINPKDHNGLNMAMLAFPLNIARGDTAQFYVRIKSTYPLFVLLNTGNANALLKADHTASTIGGIYIGILIIMILYNLFLFISNRSRGYIFYALYVFFCGVFILFTNGYATHFPRFIQLIQAEVSALIPIAFGLFGLLFTADFLDLKKIRPGWHRLLIFFYISCIVVVPSSYFWPLLGSHMIQYLGLLLGIYCIVAGVLAWRSGYSPARFYLLGFGIYMLSLIVYIALGIAGTAITGFDINVVLLTGSALEAIILSFAIGDKLNTALRGQQQAQAETLASLQENEKLIREQNIVLERKVKERTSEISEQKAIIEEKNKDILSSINYARRIQHALLASDQLLTENLPEYFILYKPKDIVS
;
A
#
# COMPACT_ATOMS: atom_id res chain seq x y z
N MET A 1 -51.48 40.13 -36.76
CA MET A 1 -51.39 39.15 -35.65
C MET A 1 -51.83 37.73 -36.02
N SER A 2 -52.55 37.52 -37.13
CA SER A 2 -52.96 36.18 -37.61
C SER A 2 -51.82 35.35 -38.20
N ASP A 3 -50.84 35.99 -38.86
CA ASP A 3 -49.76 35.26 -39.56
C ASP A 3 -48.66 34.77 -38.61
N LEU A 4 -48.44 35.46 -37.50
CA LEU A 4 -47.48 35.04 -36.48
C LEU A 4 -47.94 33.77 -35.74
N ARG A 5 -49.26 33.58 -35.56
CA ARG A 5 -49.84 32.35 -35.00
C ARG A 5 -49.74 31.17 -35.96
N ARG A 6 -49.88 31.40 -37.27
CA ARG A 6 -49.70 30.35 -38.30
C ARG A 6 -48.24 29.92 -38.41
N LEU A 7 -47.30 30.85 -38.30
CA LEU A 7 -45.87 30.54 -38.26
C LEU A 7 -45.50 29.73 -37.01
N PHE A 8 -46.09 30.07 -35.85
CA PHE A 8 -45.85 29.33 -34.60
C PHE A 8 -46.38 27.89 -34.65
N PHE A 9 -47.54 27.65 -35.30
CA PHE A 9 -48.07 26.30 -35.53
C PHE A 9 -47.27 25.50 -36.57
N LEU A 10 -46.71 26.15 -37.60
CA LEU A 10 -45.82 25.51 -38.59
C LEU A 10 -44.46 25.14 -37.98
N VAL A 11 -43.94 25.93 -37.04
CA VAL A 11 -42.71 25.62 -36.29
C VAL A 11 -42.95 24.52 -35.25
N LEU A 12 -44.15 24.43 -34.65
CA LEU A 12 -44.53 23.31 -33.77
C LEU A 12 -44.73 21.98 -34.51
N LEU A 13 -45.07 22.01 -35.81
CA LEU A 13 -45.11 20.84 -36.69
C LEU A 13 -43.73 20.40 -37.20
N LEU A 14 -42.70 21.22 -36.97
CA LEU A 14 -41.28 20.89 -37.19
C LEU A 14 -40.57 20.44 -35.91
N ILE A 15 -41.31 20.20 -34.82
CA ILE A 15 -40.80 19.32 -33.76
C ILE A 15 -40.62 17.95 -34.43
N PRO A 16 -39.42 17.35 -34.44
CA PRO A 16 -39.27 16.00 -34.93
C PRO A 16 -40.20 15.16 -34.06
N GLY A 17 -41.31 14.70 -34.64
CA GLY A 17 -42.06 13.60 -34.07
C GLY A 17 -41.03 12.52 -33.80
N ALA A 18 -40.96 12.05 -32.55
CA ALA A 18 -40.03 11.02 -32.14
C ALA A 18 -40.11 9.91 -33.18
N VAL A 19 -39.14 9.89 -34.10
CA VAL A 19 -39.02 8.81 -35.05
C VAL A 19 -38.81 7.63 -34.12
N ALA A 20 -39.79 6.74 -34.07
CA ALA A 20 -39.61 5.43 -33.48
C ALA A 20 -38.52 4.76 -34.32
N LEU A 21 -37.26 5.09 -34.03
CA LEU A 21 -36.10 4.46 -34.63
C LEU A 21 -36.21 3.01 -34.18
N ALA A 22 -36.61 2.16 -35.13
CA ALA A 22 -36.63 0.74 -34.91
C ALA A 22 -35.26 0.33 -34.36
N GLN A 23 -35.28 -0.51 -33.33
CA GLN A 23 -34.06 -0.98 -32.68
C GLN A 23 -33.04 -1.43 -33.75
N PRO A 24 -31.81 -0.90 -33.74
CA PRO A 24 -30.80 -1.29 -34.70
C PRO A 24 -30.50 -2.78 -34.57
N VAL A 25 -30.47 -3.48 -35.71
CA VAL A 25 -30.18 -4.91 -35.77
C VAL A 25 -28.68 -5.11 -35.98
N ILE A 26 -28.06 -5.89 -35.11
CA ILE A 26 -26.63 -6.20 -35.19
C ILE A 26 -26.43 -7.32 -36.21
N GLU A 27 -25.81 -6.98 -37.33
CA GLU A 27 -25.42 -7.96 -38.35
C GLU A 27 -24.07 -8.60 -37.98
N LEU A 28 -24.06 -9.91 -37.76
CA LEU A 28 -22.85 -10.68 -37.45
C LEU A 28 -22.14 -11.08 -38.75
N LYS A 29 -20.94 -10.52 -38.99
CA LYS A 29 -20.16 -10.71 -40.22
C LYS A 29 -18.89 -11.52 -39.99
N PRO A 30 -18.41 -12.33 -40.95
CA PRO A 30 -17.20 -13.15 -40.77
C PRO A 30 -15.94 -12.33 -40.42
N GLU A 31 -15.88 -11.11 -40.96
CA GLU A 31 -14.75 -10.17 -40.84
C GLU A 31 -14.78 -9.40 -39.50
N ASP A 32 -15.88 -9.45 -38.77
CA ASP A 32 -16.02 -8.78 -37.49
C ASP A 32 -15.19 -9.54 -36.44
N GLY A 33 -14.22 -8.83 -35.86
CA GLY A 33 -13.49 -9.28 -34.67
C GLY A 33 -14.34 -9.16 -33.40
N LEU A 34 -13.72 -8.75 -32.29
CA LEU A 34 -14.48 -8.39 -31.09
C LEU A 34 -15.07 -6.98 -31.30
N ARG A 35 -16.40 -6.90 -31.44
CA ARG A 35 -17.11 -5.65 -31.73
C ARG A 35 -17.97 -5.22 -30.55
N ASN A 36 -17.81 -3.97 -30.13
CA ASN A 36 -18.70 -3.35 -29.12
C ASN A 36 -20.09 -3.11 -29.74
N ILE A 37 -21.12 -3.60 -29.05
CA ILE A 37 -22.52 -3.52 -29.49
C ILE A 37 -23.40 -2.62 -28.61
N VAL A 38 -22.84 -1.93 -27.61
CA VAL A 38 -23.60 -1.17 -26.60
C VAL A 38 -24.50 -0.11 -27.26
N LEU A 39 -24.01 0.60 -28.28
CA LEU A 39 -24.79 1.62 -29.01
C LEU A 39 -25.96 1.03 -29.81
N GLN A 40 -25.93 -0.27 -30.09
CA GLN A 40 -27.00 -1.01 -30.76
C GLN A 40 -27.97 -1.67 -29.77
N CYS A 41 -27.66 -1.60 -28.47
CA CYS A 41 -28.51 -2.08 -27.41
C CYS A 41 -29.48 -1.00 -26.93
N GLU A 42 -30.54 -1.45 -26.27
CA GLU A 42 -31.42 -0.59 -25.49
C GLU A 42 -31.49 -1.13 -24.07
N PHE A 43 -31.71 -0.26 -23.09
CA PHE A 43 -31.81 -0.63 -21.68
C PHE A 43 -33.10 -0.14 -21.03
N PHE A 44 -33.48 -0.84 -19.96
CA PHE A 44 -34.60 -0.52 -19.08
C PHE A 44 -34.17 -0.77 -17.64
N GLU A 45 -34.36 0.22 -16.78
CA GLU A 45 -34.10 0.08 -15.35
C GLU A 45 -35.36 -0.40 -14.62
N ASP A 46 -35.31 -1.63 -14.10
CA ASP A 46 -36.33 -2.19 -13.22
C ASP A 46 -36.01 -1.83 -11.77
N THR A 47 -36.66 -0.79 -11.26
CA THR A 47 -36.47 -0.30 -9.89
C THR A 47 -36.95 -1.27 -8.81
N SER A 48 -37.81 -2.25 -9.13
CA SER A 48 -38.21 -3.28 -8.17
C SER A 48 -37.22 -4.45 -8.13
N ALA A 49 -36.38 -4.57 -9.15
CA ALA A 49 -35.44 -5.67 -9.39
C ALA A 49 -36.09 -7.07 -9.44
N ALA A 50 -37.42 -7.15 -9.47
CA ALA A 50 -38.19 -8.39 -9.34
C ALA A 50 -38.83 -8.83 -10.67
N MET A 51 -38.74 -8.03 -11.73
CA MET A 51 -39.33 -8.39 -13.00
C MET A 51 -38.66 -9.64 -13.59
N THR A 52 -39.46 -10.45 -14.28
CA THR A 52 -39.02 -11.66 -14.97
C THR A 52 -38.93 -11.42 -16.47
N ILE A 53 -38.21 -12.29 -17.19
CA ILE A 53 -38.09 -12.20 -18.66
C ILE A 53 -39.46 -12.21 -19.35
N MET A 54 -40.43 -12.95 -18.82
CA MET A 54 -41.80 -12.99 -19.38
C MET A 54 -42.49 -11.63 -19.29
N GLN A 55 -42.31 -10.92 -18.17
CA GLN A 55 -42.88 -9.58 -17.98
C GLN A 55 -42.16 -8.55 -18.86
N VAL A 56 -40.83 -8.62 -18.93
CA VAL A 56 -40.02 -7.62 -19.67
C VAL A 56 -40.14 -7.77 -21.19
N SER A 57 -40.34 -9.00 -21.67
CA SER A 57 -40.49 -9.29 -23.11
C SER A 57 -41.92 -9.14 -23.64
N SER A 58 -42.91 -8.85 -22.78
CA SER A 58 -44.33 -8.72 -23.17
C SER A 58 -44.99 -7.45 -22.62
N GLY A 59 -46.18 -7.12 -23.13
CA GLY A 59 -46.93 -5.92 -22.73
C GLY A 59 -46.30 -4.61 -23.21
N ASP A 60 -46.39 -3.57 -22.38
CA ASP A 60 -45.91 -2.21 -22.72
C ASP A 60 -44.43 -1.97 -22.35
N ILE A 61 -43.81 -2.88 -21.60
CA ILE A 61 -42.42 -2.73 -21.13
C ILE A 61 -41.43 -2.61 -22.30
N PRO A 62 -41.58 -3.36 -23.41
CA PRO A 62 -40.78 -3.13 -24.61
C PRO A 62 -40.76 -1.69 -25.13
N GLY A 63 -41.80 -0.89 -24.89
CA GLY A 63 -41.83 0.54 -25.25
C GLY A 63 -41.11 1.47 -24.27
N ARG A 64 -40.69 0.96 -23.10
CA ARG A 64 -39.98 1.72 -22.06
C ARG A 64 -38.47 1.61 -22.15
N PHE A 65 -37.94 0.74 -23.02
CA PHE A 65 -36.52 0.62 -23.29
C PHE A 65 -36.01 1.90 -23.97
N ARG A 66 -34.82 2.34 -23.58
CA ARG A 66 -34.14 3.52 -24.11
C ARG A 66 -32.81 3.12 -24.75
N PRO A 67 -32.42 3.73 -25.87
CA PRO A 67 -31.13 3.44 -26.50
C PRO A 67 -29.97 3.90 -25.61
N PHE A 68 -28.81 3.25 -25.74
CA PHE A 68 -27.58 3.77 -25.16
C PHE A 68 -27.03 4.92 -26.02
N GLU A 69 -26.64 6.01 -25.36
CA GLU A 69 -25.99 7.16 -26.02
C GLU A 69 -24.46 7.04 -26.06
N LYS A 70 -23.91 6.10 -25.28
CA LYS A 70 -22.47 5.91 -25.06
C LYS A 70 -22.07 4.47 -25.32
N THR A 71 -20.81 4.26 -25.69
CA THR A 71 -20.24 2.92 -25.96
C THR A 71 -20.01 2.08 -24.70
N ILE A 72 -20.13 2.67 -23.52
CA ILE A 72 -20.14 1.99 -22.22
C ILE A 72 -21.38 2.48 -21.48
N GLY A 73 -22.21 1.55 -21.00
CA GLY A 73 -23.33 1.86 -20.12
C GLY A 73 -22.80 2.16 -18.72
N ASN A 74 -23.02 3.36 -18.22
CA ASN A 74 -22.62 3.75 -16.87
C ASN A 74 -23.87 3.79 -15.98
N PHE A 75 -23.93 2.88 -15.01
CA PHE A 75 -24.97 2.87 -13.98
C PHE A 75 -24.31 3.03 -12.62
N ASP A 76 -24.83 3.96 -11.82
CA ASP A 76 -24.38 4.16 -10.44
C ASP A 76 -24.73 2.94 -9.56
N ILE A 77 -24.27 2.94 -8.31
CA ILE A 77 -24.65 1.93 -7.32
C ILE A 77 -26.16 2.04 -7.08
N THR A 78 -26.90 1.03 -7.53
CA THR A 78 -28.37 0.99 -7.45
C THR A 78 -28.87 -0.37 -6.97
N SER A 79 -30.04 -0.39 -6.33
CA SER A 79 -30.75 -1.63 -6.01
C SER A 79 -31.51 -2.22 -7.21
N SER A 80 -31.69 -1.43 -8.27
CA SER A 80 -32.41 -1.78 -9.48
C SER A 80 -31.76 -2.93 -10.26
N ALA A 81 -32.54 -3.64 -11.07
CA ALA A 81 -32.03 -4.53 -12.10
C ALA A 81 -32.00 -3.81 -13.45
N ILE A 82 -30.85 -3.83 -14.12
CA ILE A 82 -30.70 -3.28 -15.46
C ILE A 82 -30.99 -4.38 -16.47
N TRP A 83 -32.05 -4.17 -17.25
CA TRP A 83 -32.39 -5.00 -18.40
C TRP A 83 -31.82 -4.39 -19.65
N ILE A 84 -31.14 -5.18 -20.46
CA ILE A 84 -30.58 -4.77 -21.74
C ILE A 84 -31.11 -5.71 -22.80
N ARG A 85 -31.53 -5.17 -23.94
CA ARG A 85 -32.02 -5.97 -25.06
C ARG A 85 -31.31 -5.59 -26.35
N PHE A 86 -31.12 -6.57 -27.22
CA PHE A 86 -30.51 -6.37 -28.54
C PHE A 86 -31.01 -7.44 -29.52
N LYS A 87 -31.01 -7.09 -30.81
CA LYS A 87 -31.34 -8.01 -31.90
C LYS A 87 -30.08 -8.30 -32.70
N CYS A 88 -29.87 -9.57 -33.01
CA CYS A 88 -28.79 -9.98 -33.89
C CYS A 88 -29.35 -10.76 -35.08
N THR A 89 -28.81 -10.51 -36.26
CA THR A 89 -29.01 -11.33 -37.46
C THR A 89 -27.70 -11.98 -37.82
N SER A 90 -27.71 -13.30 -38.04
CA SER A 90 -26.50 -14.01 -38.44
C SER A 90 -26.38 -14.09 -39.96
N ALA A 91 -25.38 -13.44 -40.54
CA ALA A 91 -25.02 -13.67 -41.94
C ALA A 91 -24.17 -14.94 -42.14
N VAL A 92 -23.82 -15.61 -41.04
CA VAL A 92 -22.77 -16.64 -40.97
C VAL A 92 -23.26 -17.93 -40.32
N THR A 93 -22.58 -19.03 -40.62
CA THR A 93 -22.83 -20.35 -40.01
C THR A 93 -21.99 -20.61 -38.75
N ASP A 94 -20.95 -19.80 -38.53
CA ASP A 94 -20.05 -19.96 -37.39
C ASP A 94 -20.75 -19.66 -36.07
N LYS A 95 -20.21 -20.21 -34.97
CA LYS A 95 -20.69 -19.90 -33.62
C LYS A 95 -20.20 -18.52 -33.18
N TRP A 96 -21.14 -17.68 -32.79
CA TRP A 96 -20.89 -16.35 -32.25
C TRP A 96 -21.19 -16.32 -30.77
N TYR A 97 -20.53 -15.39 -30.08
CA TYR A 97 -20.65 -15.25 -28.64
C TYR A 97 -20.88 -13.79 -28.26
N LEU A 98 -21.76 -13.58 -27.28
CA LEU A 98 -21.83 -12.36 -26.50
C LEU A 98 -20.78 -12.44 -25.40
N LYS A 99 -19.79 -11.55 -25.43
CA LYS A 99 -18.90 -11.27 -24.31
C LYS A 99 -19.47 -10.11 -23.50
N ALA A 100 -19.78 -10.36 -22.24
CA ALA A 100 -20.11 -9.31 -21.27
C ALA A 100 -18.91 -9.08 -20.34
N SER A 101 -18.56 -7.80 -20.11
CA SER A 101 -17.51 -7.40 -19.15
C SER A 101 -17.99 -6.83 -17.80
N PRO A 102 -19.18 -7.14 -17.24
CA PRO A 102 -19.46 -6.82 -15.85
C PRO A 102 -18.72 -7.82 -14.95
N GLU A 103 -17.46 -7.53 -14.68
CA GLU A 103 -16.52 -8.41 -13.97
C GLU A 103 -16.84 -8.58 -12.48
N MET A 104 -17.57 -7.64 -11.87
CA MET A 104 -17.99 -7.70 -10.47
C MET A 104 -19.48 -7.38 -10.34
N VAL A 105 -20.33 -8.37 -10.64
CA VAL A 105 -21.79 -8.25 -10.51
C VAL A 105 -22.39 -9.33 -9.62
N THR A 106 -23.42 -8.93 -8.89
CA THR A 106 -24.14 -9.81 -7.96
C THR A 106 -24.98 -10.84 -8.71
N ASP A 107 -25.67 -10.43 -9.78
CA ASP A 107 -26.49 -11.32 -10.59
C ASP A 107 -26.39 -10.90 -12.05
N PHE A 108 -25.99 -11.85 -12.91
CA PHE A 108 -25.97 -11.67 -14.35
C PHE A 108 -26.65 -12.87 -15.01
N ARG A 109 -27.63 -12.57 -15.85
CA ARG A 109 -28.41 -13.56 -16.60
C ARG A 109 -28.51 -13.14 -18.04
N PHE A 110 -28.22 -14.09 -18.93
CA PHE A 110 -28.42 -13.98 -20.36
C PHE A 110 -29.65 -14.81 -20.74
N PHE A 111 -30.52 -14.25 -21.59
CA PHE A 111 -31.73 -14.90 -22.04
C PHE A 111 -31.74 -15.03 -23.57
N SER A 112 -31.93 -16.26 -24.04
CA SER A 112 -32.15 -16.60 -25.44
C SER A 112 -33.55 -17.23 -25.59
N PHE A 113 -34.22 -16.97 -26.71
CA PHE A 113 -35.49 -17.63 -27.02
C PHE A 113 -35.21 -18.90 -27.83
N GLU A 114 -35.46 -20.06 -27.24
CA GLU A 114 -35.15 -21.36 -27.83
C GLU A 114 -36.34 -22.31 -27.66
N ASN A 115 -36.72 -23.02 -28.73
CA ASN A 115 -37.78 -24.03 -28.72
C ASN A 115 -39.13 -23.52 -28.14
N GLY A 116 -39.49 -22.27 -28.43
CA GLY A 116 -40.77 -21.67 -27.99
C GLY A 116 -40.78 -21.16 -26.54
N SER A 117 -39.64 -21.13 -25.86
CA SER A 117 -39.53 -20.62 -24.49
C SER A 117 -38.25 -19.81 -24.27
N TRP A 118 -38.28 -18.89 -23.30
CA TRP A 118 -37.07 -18.20 -22.85
C TRP A 118 -36.21 -19.14 -22.02
N LYS A 119 -34.98 -19.41 -22.48
CA LYS A 119 -33.94 -20.04 -21.68
C LYS A 119 -33.04 -18.99 -21.08
N SER A 120 -32.64 -19.23 -19.82
CA SER A 120 -31.68 -18.37 -19.14
C SER A 120 -30.37 -19.12 -18.91
N SER A 121 -29.25 -18.49 -19.23
CA SER A 121 -27.93 -18.88 -18.74
C SER A 121 -27.50 -17.87 -17.68
N ALA A 122 -27.28 -18.35 -16.46
CA ALA A 122 -26.79 -17.50 -15.37
C ALA A 122 -25.29 -17.71 -15.20
N ARG A 123 -24.53 -16.62 -15.10
CA ARG A 123 -23.10 -16.69 -14.76
C ARG A 123 -22.75 -15.43 -13.97
N GLY A 124 -22.43 -15.59 -12.69
CA GLY A 124 -22.10 -14.51 -11.76
C GLY A 124 -21.55 -15.10 -10.45
N TYR A 125 -20.90 -14.28 -9.61
CA TYR A 125 -20.20 -14.78 -8.40
C TYR A 125 -21.12 -15.49 -7.40
N ILE A 126 -22.42 -15.16 -7.39
CA ILE A 126 -23.42 -15.80 -6.51
C ILE A 126 -23.96 -17.12 -7.11
N ASN A 127 -23.89 -17.31 -8.43
CA ASN A 127 -24.40 -18.51 -9.11
C ASN A 127 -23.31 -19.20 -9.98
N PRO A 128 -22.32 -19.87 -9.36
CA PRO A 128 -21.27 -20.60 -10.08
C PRO A 128 -21.75 -21.94 -10.68
N LYS A 129 -23.06 -22.22 -10.73
CA LYS A 129 -23.61 -23.56 -10.98
C LYS A 129 -23.77 -23.94 -12.46
N ASP A 130 -23.70 -23.02 -13.41
CA ASP A 130 -23.97 -23.33 -14.82
C ASP A 130 -22.67 -23.56 -15.62
N HIS A 131 -22.30 -24.82 -15.83
CA HIS A 131 -21.11 -25.25 -16.58
C HIS A 131 -21.31 -25.26 -18.12
N ASN A 132 -22.34 -24.60 -18.64
CA ASN A 132 -22.68 -24.65 -20.08
C ASN A 132 -21.89 -23.64 -20.95
N GLY A 133 -20.78 -23.09 -20.45
CA GLY A 133 -19.93 -22.13 -21.16
C GLY A 133 -18.47 -22.59 -21.23
N LEU A 134 -17.71 -22.01 -22.17
CA LEU A 134 -16.26 -22.17 -22.21
C LEU A 134 -15.66 -21.78 -20.85
N ASN A 135 -14.69 -22.58 -20.37
CA ASN A 135 -13.86 -22.30 -19.18
C ASN A 135 -12.94 -21.09 -19.44
N MET A 136 -13.54 -19.92 -19.61
CA MET A 136 -12.89 -18.64 -19.79
C MET A 136 -13.14 -17.79 -18.55
N ALA A 137 -12.19 -16.91 -18.22
CA ALA A 137 -12.38 -15.86 -17.22
C ALA A 137 -13.57 -14.96 -17.57
N MET A 138 -13.88 -14.87 -18.87
CA MET A 138 -14.90 -14.01 -19.44
C MET A 138 -16.30 -14.63 -19.43
N LEU A 139 -17.31 -13.77 -19.22
CA LEU A 139 -18.72 -14.11 -19.40
C LEU A 139 -19.06 -14.18 -20.89
N ALA A 140 -18.81 -15.33 -21.51
CA ALA A 140 -19.12 -15.61 -22.91
C ALA A 140 -20.38 -16.49 -23.03
N PHE A 141 -21.37 -16.01 -23.79
CA PHE A 141 -22.63 -16.72 -24.03
C PHE A 141 -22.85 -16.96 -25.52
N PRO A 142 -23.21 -18.18 -25.95
CA PRO A 142 -23.42 -18.47 -27.36
C PRO A 142 -24.66 -17.75 -27.90
N LEU A 143 -24.50 -17.10 -29.05
CA LEU A 143 -25.58 -16.54 -29.86
C LEU A 143 -25.98 -17.62 -30.88
N ASN A 144 -26.86 -18.54 -30.47
CA ASN A 144 -27.36 -19.62 -31.34
C ASN A 144 -28.38 -19.04 -32.33
N ILE A 145 -27.91 -18.58 -33.49
CA ILE A 145 -28.74 -17.97 -34.54
C ILE A 145 -28.46 -18.72 -35.86
N ALA A 146 -29.50 -19.23 -36.52
CA ALA A 146 -29.32 -19.81 -37.84
C ALA A 146 -29.01 -18.73 -38.88
N ARG A 147 -28.34 -19.11 -39.97
CA ARG A 147 -27.97 -18.17 -41.02
C ARG A 147 -29.23 -17.56 -41.66
N GLY A 148 -29.29 -16.24 -41.72
CA GLY A 148 -30.43 -15.47 -42.24
C GLY A 148 -31.51 -15.19 -41.19
N ASP A 149 -31.49 -15.86 -40.04
CA ASP A 149 -32.45 -15.64 -38.98
C ASP A 149 -32.05 -14.44 -38.11
N THR A 150 -33.07 -13.84 -37.49
CA THR A 150 -32.92 -12.74 -36.54
C THR A 150 -33.45 -13.18 -35.19
N ALA A 151 -32.64 -13.03 -34.14
CA ALA A 151 -33.00 -13.40 -32.78
C ALA A 151 -32.94 -12.20 -31.83
N GLN A 152 -33.87 -12.17 -30.88
CA GLN A 152 -33.90 -11.19 -29.78
C GLN A 152 -33.25 -11.79 -28.54
N PHE A 153 -32.37 -11.02 -27.91
CA PHE A 153 -31.72 -11.39 -26.66
C PHE A 153 -32.01 -10.37 -25.59
N TYR A 154 -31.95 -10.85 -24.34
CA TYR A 154 -32.03 -10.01 -23.15
C TYR A 154 -30.89 -10.36 -22.19
N VAL A 155 -30.40 -9.34 -21.49
CA VAL A 155 -29.44 -9.46 -20.41
C VAL A 155 -30.04 -8.77 -19.20
N ARG A 156 -29.99 -9.42 -18.04
CA ARG A 156 -30.33 -8.81 -16.75
C ARG A 156 -29.09 -8.73 -15.90
N ILE A 157 -28.78 -7.52 -15.42
CA ILE A 157 -27.62 -7.25 -14.56
C ILE A 157 -28.11 -6.60 -13.27
N LYS A 158 -27.67 -7.13 -12.14
CA LYS A 158 -27.83 -6.50 -10.83
C LYS A 158 -26.46 -6.40 -10.17
N SER A 159 -26.14 -5.22 -9.65
CA SER A 159 -24.87 -4.97 -8.96
C SER A 159 -25.08 -4.08 -7.75
N THR A 160 -24.40 -4.40 -6.65
CA THR A 160 -24.23 -3.50 -5.52
C THR A 160 -22.96 -2.64 -5.65
N TYR A 161 -22.29 -2.68 -6.81
CA TYR A 161 -21.10 -1.91 -7.14
C TYR A 161 -21.36 -1.01 -8.36
N PRO A 162 -20.57 0.07 -8.54
CA PRO A 162 -20.65 0.87 -9.77
C PRO A 162 -20.54 -0.04 -10.99
N LEU A 163 -21.45 0.12 -11.94
CA LEU A 163 -21.61 -0.82 -13.04
C LEU A 163 -21.27 -0.13 -14.36
N PHE A 164 -20.12 -0.52 -14.92
CA PHE A 164 -19.76 -0.24 -16.30
C PHE A 164 -20.13 -1.43 -17.17
N VAL A 165 -21.14 -1.26 -18.02
CA VAL A 165 -21.61 -2.30 -18.93
C VAL A 165 -20.92 -2.13 -20.28
N LEU A 166 -20.11 -3.12 -20.62
CA LEU A 166 -19.54 -3.29 -21.95
C LEU A 166 -19.99 -4.64 -22.50
N LEU A 167 -20.71 -4.60 -23.62
CA LEU A 167 -21.19 -5.78 -24.35
C LEU A 167 -20.49 -5.82 -25.70
N ASN A 168 -19.87 -6.95 -25.99
CA ASN A 168 -19.21 -7.21 -27.26
C ASN A 168 -19.74 -8.49 -27.90
N THR A 169 -19.72 -8.55 -29.21
CA THR A 169 -19.94 -9.79 -29.96
C THR A 169 -18.70 -10.18 -30.71
N GLY A 170 -18.45 -11.48 -30.86
CA GLY A 170 -17.34 -11.98 -31.67
C GLY A 170 -17.41 -13.49 -31.88
N ASN A 171 -16.65 -13.97 -32.86
CA ASN A 171 -16.42 -15.40 -33.05
C ASN A 171 -15.47 -15.96 -31.96
N ALA A 172 -15.36 -17.29 -31.90
CA ALA A 172 -14.54 -17.98 -30.90
C ALA A 172 -13.06 -17.53 -30.92
N ASN A 173 -12.47 -17.32 -32.10
CA ASN A 173 -11.07 -16.92 -32.24
C ASN A 173 -10.82 -15.51 -31.72
N ALA A 174 -11.73 -14.57 -32.00
CA ALA A 174 -11.64 -13.19 -31.50
C ALA A 174 -11.78 -13.15 -29.97
N LEU A 175 -12.69 -13.95 -29.41
CA LEU A 175 -12.83 -14.09 -27.96
C LEU A 175 -11.58 -14.67 -27.31
N LEU A 176 -11.06 -15.78 -27.85
CA LEU A 176 -9.84 -16.43 -27.36
C LEU A 176 -8.65 -15.48 -27.41
N LYS A 177 -8.48 -14.72 -28.51
CA LYS A 177 -7.39 -13.75 -28.64
C LYS A 177 -7.50 -12.63 -27.60
N ALA A 178 -8.70 -12.12 -27.35
CA ALA A 178 -8.93 -11.09 -26.35
C ALA A 178 -8.70 -11.63 -24.92
N ASP A 179 -9.16 -12.85 -24.63
CA ASP A 179 -8.96 -13.53 -23.34
C ASP A 179 -7.48 -13.85 -23.07
N HIS A 180 -6.76 -14.35 -24.07
CA HIS A 180 -5.33 -14.56 -23.98
C HIS A 180 -4.57 -13.26 -23.72
N THR A 181 -4.91 -12.17 -24.44
CA THR A 181 -4.25 -10.87 -24.25
C THR A 181 -4.47 -10.34 -22.84
N ALA A 182 -5.72 -10.36 -22.36
CA ALA A 182 -6.07 -9.94 -21.00
C ALA A 182 -5.35 -10.81 -19.95
N SER A 183 -5.37 -12.13 -20.11
CA SER A 183 -4.70 -13.08 -19.21
C SER A 183 -3.17 -12.91 -19.19
N THR A 184 -2.54 -12.60 -20.33
CA THR A 184 -1.11 -12.29 -20.38
C THR A 184 -0.78 -11.01 -19.62
N ILE A 185 -1.58 -9.95 -19.79
CA ILE A 185 -1.41 -8.70 -19.04
C ILE A 185 -1.61 -8.94 -17.54
N GLY A 186 -2.68 -9.64 -17.16
CA GLY A 186 -2.95 -10.03 -15.77
C GLY A 186 -1.84 -10.89 -15.17
N GLY A 187 -1.28 -11.83 -15.94
CA GLY A 187 -0.16 -12.66 -15.50
C GLY A 187 1.13 -11.87 -15.25
N ILE A 188 1.47 -10.94 -16.14
CA ILE A 188 2.61 -10.02 -15.94
C ILE A 188 2.40 -9.17 -14.69
N TYR A 189 1.18 -8.62 -14.52
CA TYR A 189 0.81 -7.84 -13.35
C TYR A 189 0.99 -8.61 -12.05
N ILE A 190 0.42 -9.82 -11.95
CA ILE A 190 0.58 -10.70 -10.78
C ILE A 190 2.05 -11.01 -10.52
N GLY A 191 2.83 -11.29 -11.56
CA GLY A 191 4.27 -11.55 -11.46
C GLY A 191 5.02 -10.38 -10.81
N ILE A 192 4.74 -9.15 -11.24
CA ILE A 192 5.32 -7.93 -10.64
C ILE A 192 4.96 -7.86 -9.15
N LEU A 193 3.67 -8.05 -8.79
CA LEU A 193 3.25 -7.99 -7.39
C LEU A 193 3.93 -9.05 -6.53
N ILE A 194 4.02 -10.30 -7.01
CA ILE A 194 4.69 -11.39 -6.29
C ILE A 194 6.16 -11.03 -6.03
N ILE A 195 6.88 -10.54 -7.05
CA ILE A 195 8.28 -10.13 -6.89
C ILE A 195 8.39 -9.00 -5.87
N MET A 196 7.50 -7.99 -5.92
CA MET A 196 7.51 -6.88 -4.96
C MET A 196 7.20 -7.36 -3.53
N ILE A 197 6.23 -8.27 -3.35
CA ILE A 197 5.90 -8.84 -2.04
C ILE A 197 7.08 -9.64 -1.50
N LEU A 198 7.65 -10.56 -2.29
CA LEU A 198 8.78 -11.39 -1.87
C LEU A 198 10.02 -10.54 -1.55
N TYR A 199 10.31 -9.53 -2.37
CA TYR A 199 11.39 -8.57 -2.12
C TYR A 199 11.21 -7.86 -0.77
N ASN A 200 10.01 -7.36 -0.48
CA ASN A 200 9.74 -6.66 0.78
C ASN A 200 9.70 -7.61 1.98
N LEU A 201 9.26 -8.86 1.82
CA LEU A 201 9.38 -9.88 2.87
C LEU A 201 10.84 -10.23 3.16
N PHE A 202 11.69 -10.32 2.14
CA PHE A 202 13.13 -10.50 2.31
C PHE A 202 13.75 -9.32 3.09
N LEU A 203 13.40 -8.08 2.72
CA LEU A 203 13.82 -6.88 3.45
C LEU A 203 13.31 -6.86 4.89
N PHE A 204 12.11 -7.37 5.14
CA PHE A 204 11.57 -7.54 6.49
C PHE A 204 12.40 -8.53 7.31
N ILE A 205 12.75 -9.69 6.76
CA ILE A 205 13.57 -10.70 7.46
C ILE A 205 14.96 -10.13 7.77
N SER A 206 15.56 -9.39 6.83
CA SER A 206 16.89 -8.81 6.98
C SER A 206 16.94 -7.63 7.96
N ASN A 207 15.98 -6.69 7.90
CA ASN A 207 16.03 -5.45 8.66
C ASN A 207 15.08 -5.40 9.87
N ARG A 208 14.13 -6.33 9.98
CA ARG A 208 13.10 -6.41 11.04
C ARG A 208 12.28 -5.14 11.30
N SER A 209 12.20 -4.24 10.31
CA SER A 209 11.35 -3.04 10.40
C SER A 209 9.91 -3.32 9.95
N ARG A 210 8.93 -2.83 10.70
CA ARG A 210 7.51 -3.09 10.45
C ARG A 210 6.99 -2.49 9.13
N GLY A 211 7.61 -1.42 8.63
CA GLY A 211 7.21 -0.80 7.37
C GLY A 211 7.20 -1.76 6.18
N TYR A 212 8.13 -2.72 6.14
CA TYR A 212 8.22 -3.70 5.05
C TYR A 212 7.04 -4.66 5.02
N ILE A 213 6.56 -5.13 6.18
CA ILE A 213 5.41 -6.03 6.24
C ILE A 213 4.10 -5.28 5.95
N PHE A 214 3.97 -4.03 6.40
CA PHE A 214 2.82 -3.20 6.05
C PHE A 214 2.73 -2.96 4.55
N TYR A 215 3.87 -2.72 3.90
CA TYR A 215 3.92 -2.57 2.45
C TYR A 215 3.62 -3.88 1.71
N ALA A 216 4.20 -5.00 2.13
CA ALA A 216 3.92 -6.29 1.52
C ALA A 216 2.43 -6.66 1.59
N LEU A 217 1.79 -6.41 2.74
CA LEU A 217 0.35 -6.61 2.93
C LEU A 217 -0.47 -5.61 2.11
N TYR A 218 -0.06 -4.35 2.03
CA TYR A 218 -0.68 -3.35 1.17
C TYR A 218 -0.71 -3.80 -0.30
N VAL A 219 0.44 -4.19 -0.86
CA VAL A 219 0.57 -4.67 -2.24
C VAL A 219 -0.24 -5.95 -2.45
N PHE A 220 -0.24 -6.86 -1.48
CA PHE A 220 -1.04 -8.08 -1.54
C PHE A 220 -2.53 -7.79 -1.64
N PHE A 221 -3.10 -6.98 -0.73
CA PHE A 221 -4.52 -6.68 -0.75
C PHE A 221 -4.92 -5.79 -1.94
N CYS A 222 -4.04 -4.90 -2.40
CA CYS A 222 -4.21 -4.16 -3.67
C CYS A 222 -4.33 -5.12 -4.85
N GLY A 223 -3.43 -6.11 -4.93
CA GLY A 223 -3.43 -7.15 -5.96
C GLY A 223 -4.72 -7.96 -5.95
N VAL A 224 -5.12 -8.48 -4.79
CA VAL A 224 -6.36 -9.25 -4.64
C VAL A 224 -7.58 -8.40 -5.01
N PHE A 225 -7.63 -7.14 -4.57
CA PHE A 225 -8.71 -6.21 -4.93
C PHE A 225 -8.83 -6.01 -6.45
N ILE A 226 -7.70 -5.75 -7.13
CA ILE A 226 -7.68 -5.56 -8.58
C ILE A 226 -8.06 -6.85 -9.32
N LEU A 227 -7.56 -8.00 -8.90
CA LEU A 227 -7.94 -9.28 -9.52
C LEU A 227 -9.43 -9.58 -9.38
N PHE A 228 -10.02 -9.29 -8.22
CA PHE A 228 -11.43 -9.54 -7.96
C PHE A 228 -12.32 -8.60 -8.78
N THR A 229 -11.98 -7.32 -8.83
CA THR A 229 -12.69 -6.33 -9.65
C THR A 229 -12.58 -6.60 -11.15
N ASN A 230 -11.51 -7.28 -11.59
CA ASN A 230 -11.25 -7.68 -12.97
C ASN A 230 -11.78 -9.09 -13.34
N GLY A 231 -12.59 -9.72 -12.48
CA GLY A 231 -13.24 -10.99 -12.82
C GLY A 231 -12.37 -12.24 -12.65
N TYR A 232 -11.12 -12.09 -12.18
CA TYR A 232 -10.20 -13.22 -11.94
C TYR A 232 -10.52 -14.02 -10.69
N ALA A 233 -11.46 -13.58 -9.83
CA ALA A 233 -11.86 -14.37 -8.66
C ALA A 233 -12.43 -15.75 -9.03
N THR A 234 -12.96 -15.92 -10.25
CA THR A 234 -13.43 -17.24 -10.75
C THR A 234 -12.33 -18.31 -10.82
N HIS A 235 -11.06 -17.92 -10.92
CA HIS A 235 -9.93 -18.84 -10.89
C HIS A 235 -9.50 -19.27 -9.48
N PHE A 236 -9.99 -18.59 -8.44
CA PHE A 236 -9.68 -18.94 -7.06
C PHE A 236 -10.54 -20.12 -6.59
N PRO A 237 -10.09 -20.89 -5.58
CA PRO A 237 -10.90 -21.93 -4.98
C PRO A 237 -12.28 -21.41 -4.53
N ARG A 238 -13.30 -22.26 -4.60
CA ARG A 238 -14.70 -21.89 -4.31
C ARG A 238 -14.89 -21.21 -2.96
N PHE A 239 -14.17 -21.62 -1.92
CA PHE A 239 -14.28 -20.99 -0.60
C PHE A 239 -13.88 -19.51 -0.61
N ILE A 240 -12.87 -19.13 -1.42
CA ILE A 240 -12.45 -17.74 -1.60
C ILE A 240 -13.52 -16.95 -2.35
N GLN A 241 -14.14 -17.55 -3.38
CA GLN A 241 -15.24 -16.93 -4.12
C GLN A 241 -16.45 -16.66 -3.20
N LEU A 242 -16.76 -17.60 -2.30
CA LEU A 242 -17.83 -17.44 -1.31
C LEU A 242 -17.51 -16.33 -0.30
N ILE A 243 -16.27 -16.27 0.21
CA ILE A 243 -15.85 -15.17 1.10
C ILE A 243 -16.00 -13.82 0.40
N GLN A 244 -15.60 -13.74 -0.87
CA GLN A 244 -15.74 -12.51 -1.65
C GLN A 244 -17.21 -12.14 -1.90
N ALA A 245 -18.10 -13.11 -2.11
CA ALA A 245 -19.51 -12.87 -2.34
C ALA A 245 -20.24 -12.43 -1.05
N GLU A 246 -19.91 -13.02 0.10
CA GLU A 246 -20.60 -12.80 1.38
C GLU A 246 -20.00 -11.63 2.18
N VAL A 247 -18.70 -11.36 2.04
CA VAL A 247 -17.97 -10.32 2.79
C VAL A 247 -17.14 -9.46 1.84
N SER A 248 -17.83 -8.92 0.83
CA SER A 248 -17.22 -8.17 -0.28
C SER A 248 -16.51 -6.88 0.15
N ALA A 249 -16.77 -6.39 1.36
CA ALA A 249 -16.09 -5.25 1.99
C ALA A 249 -14.69 -5.58 2.54
N LEU A 250 -14.39 -6.84 2.83
CA LEU A 250 -13.19 -7.22 3.57
C LEU A 250 -11.91 -6.84 2.82
N ILE A 251 -11.85 -7.17 1.53
CA ILE A 251 -10.69 -6.92 0.68
C ILE A 251 -10.40 -5.41 0.49
N PRO A 252 -11.34 -4.56 0.06
CA PRO A 252 -11.07 -3.12 -0.08
C PRO A 252 -10.73 -2.45 1.26
N ILE A 253 -11.32 -2.90 2.37
CA ILE A 253 -11.01 -2.37 3.71
C ILE A 253 -9.61 -2.78 4.16
N ALA A 254 -9.22 -4.04 3.93
CA ALA A 254 -7.86 -4.50 4.22
C ALA A 254 -6.83 -3.74 3.37
N PHE A 255 -7.11 -3.54 2.09
CA PHE A 255 -6.29 -2.73 1.18
C PHE A 255 -6.10 -1.30 1.73
N GLY A 256 -7.19 -0.61 2.09
CA GLY A 256 -7.12 0.73 2.67
C GLY A 256 -6.39 0.77 4.01
N LEU A 257 -6.63 -0.20 4.90
CA LEU A 257 -6.01 -0.29 6.22
C LEU A 257 -4.50 -0.46 6.13
N PHE A 258 -4.02 -1.40 5.31
CA PHE A 258 -2.58 -1.60 5.12
C PHE A 258 -1.93 -0.43 4.37
N GLY A 259 -2.66 0.24 3.47
CA GLY A 259 -2.22 1.49 2.87
C GLY A 259 -2.01 2.62 3.88
N LEU A 260 -2.90 2.73 4.88
CA LEU A 260 -2.74 3.69 5.98
C LEU A 260 -1.57 3.35 6.90
N LEU A 261 -1.46 2.08 7.31
CA LEU A 261 -0.36 1.61 8.15
C LEU A 261 0.99 1.84 7.48
N PHE A 262 1.07 1.50 6.18
CA PHE A 262 2.24 1.78 5.36
C PHE A 262 2.53 3.28 5.30
N THR A 263 1.54 4.12 4.99
CA THR A 263 1.71 5.57 4.90
C THR A 263 2.18 6.18 6.22
N ALA A 264 1.60 5.76 7.34
CA ALA A 264 1.95 6.23 8.67
C ALA A 264 3.41 5.93 9.05
N ASP A 265 3.86 4.71 8.76
CA ASP A 265 5.23 4.25 9.05
C ASP A 265 6.26 4.79 8.05
N PHE A 266 5.92 4.75 6.75
CA PHE A 266 6.80 5.20 5.68
C PHE A 266 7.14 6.68 5.84
N LEU A 267 6.13 7.53 6.07
CA LEU A 267 6.29 8.98 6.21
C LEU A 267 6.67 9.42 7.64
N ASP A 268 6.84 8.49 8.59
CA ASP A 268 7.10 8.78 10.01
C ASP A 268 6.16 9.85 10.58
N LEU A 269 4.87 9.74 10.22
CA LEU A 269 3.85 10.78 10.42
C LEU A 269 3.70 11.17 11.89
N LYS A 270 3.91 10.21 12.81
CA LYS A 270 3.84 10.46 14.25
C LYS A 270 4.85 11.52 14.70
N LYS A 271 6.04 11.55 14.10
CA LYS A 271 7.09 12.52 14.43
C LYS A 271 6.93 13.82 13.63
N ILE A 272 6.62 13.72 12.34
CA ILE A 272 6.61 14.89 11.45
C ILE A 272 5.31 15.71 11.55
N ARG A 273 4.15 15.05 11.66
CA ARG A 273 2.82 15.70 11.75
C ARG A 273 1.88 14.92 12.69
N PRO A 274 1.99 15.05 14.03
CA PRO A 274 1.20 14.26 14.99
C PRO A 274 -0.31 14.49 14.90
N GLY A 275 -0.76 15.67 14.44
CA GLY A 275 -2.19 15.92 14.18
C GLY A 275 -2.77 15.01 13.08
N TRP A 276 -2.02 14.80 11.99
CA TRP A 276 -2.40 13.90 10.91
C TRP A 276 -2.29 12.44 11.33
N HIS A 277 -1.32 12.10 12.18
CA HIS A 277 -1.26 10.76 12.78
C HIS A 277 -2.50 10.45 13.64
N ARG A 278 -3.05 11.41 14.39
CA ARG A 278 -4.29 11.21 15.15
C ARG A 278 -5.52 10.99 14.26
N LEU A 279 -5.54 11.56 13.05
CA LEU A 279 -6.62 11.33 12.08
C LEU A 279 -6.69 9.87 11.61
N LEU A 280 -5.62 9.08 11.74
CA LEU A 280 -5.66 7.64 11.47
C LEU A 280 -6.67 6.91 12.34
N ILE A 281 -6.92 7.37 13.58
CA ILE A 281 -7.90 6.77 14.48
C ILE A 281 -9.31 6.87 13.88
N PHE A 282 -9.66 8.00 13.27
CA PHE A 282 -10.93 8.16 12.57
C PHE A 282 -11.08 7.15 11.43
N PHE A 283 -10.03 6.93 10.64
CA PHE A 283 -10.06 5.94 9.57
C PHE A 283 -10.16 4.50 10.10
N TYR A 284 -9.45 4.15 11.17
CA TYR A 284 -9.55 2.83 11.79
C TYR A 284 -10.96 2.55 12.30
N ILE A 285 -11.58 3.53 12.98
CA ILE A 285 -12.97 3.43 13.44
C ILE A 285 -13.91 3.29 12.23
N SER A 286 -13.70 4.09 11.18
CA SER A 286 -14.50 4.02 9.95
C SER A 286 -14.42 2.64 9.30
N CYS A 287 -13.24 2.04 9.19
CA CYS A 287 -13.06 0.67 8.68
C CYS A 287 -13.84 -0.36 9.51
N ILE A 288 -13.84 -0.24 10.85
CA ILE A 288 -14.58 -1.13 11.75
C ILE A 288 -16.10 -1.00 11.54
N VAL A 289 -16.61 0.20 11.29
CA VAL A 289 -18.04 0.46 11.06
C VAL A 289 -18.49 -0.03 9.68
N VAL A 290 -17.65 0.10 8.66
CA VAL A 290 -18.04 -0.20 7.26
C VAL A 290 -18.24 -1.70 7.00
N VAL A 291 -17.45 -2.57 7.66
CA VAL A 291 -17.59 -4.03 7.51
C VAL A 291 -19.00 -4.53 7.85
N PRO A 292 -19.54 -4.30 9.08
CA PRO A 292 -20.88 -4.74 9.42
C PRO A 292 -21.96 -4.00 8.60
N SER A 293 -21.77 -2.71 8.29
CA SER A 293 -22.76 -2.00 7.47
C SER A 293 -22.88 -2.59 6.07
N SER A 294 -21.79 -3.08 5.48
CA SER A 294 -21.82 -3.75 4.18
C SER A 294 -22.49 -5.12 4.20
N TYR A 295 -22.52 -5.78 5.36
CA TYR A 295 -23.21 -7.05 5.50
C TYR A 295 -24.72 -6.85 5.70
N PHE A 296 -25.12 -5.96 6.61
CA PHE A 296 -26.53 -5.72 6.92
C PHE A 296 -27.26 -4.83 5.90
N TRP A 297 -26.56 -3.86 5.30
CA TRP A 297 -27.11 -2.93 4.32
C TRP A 297 -26.16 -2.79 3.11
N PRO A 298 -26.14 -3.78 2.19
CA PRO A 298 -25.14 -3.86 1.13
C PRO A 298 -25.01 -2.61 0.26
N LEU A 299 -26.13 -1.96 -0.07
CA LEU A 299 -26.11 -0.74 -0.88
C LEU A 299 -25.42 0.43 -0.15
N LEU A 300 -25.79 0.66 1.12
CA LEU A 300 -25.17 1.69 1.95
C LEU A 300 -23.68 1.39 2.17
N GLY A 301 -23.35 0.13 2.47
CA GLY A 301 -21.97 -0.31 2.65
C GLY A 301 -21.11 -0.07 1.43
N SER A 302 -21.59 -0.40 0.23
CA SER A 302 -20.85 -0.12 -1.02
C SER A 302 -20.56 1.36 -1.22
N HIS A 303 -21.53 2.24 -0.98
CA HIS A 303 -21.29 3.69 -1.01
C HIS A 303 -20.27 4.12 0.05
N MET A 304 -20.39 3.61 1.27
CA MET A 304 -19.44 3.93 2.35
C MET A 304 -18.01 3.47 1.98
N ILE A 305 -17.84 2.29 1.39
CA ILE A 305 -16.54 1.80 0.90
C ILE A 305 -15.97 2.74 -0.17
N GLN A 306 -16.80 3.13 -1.15
CA GLN A 306 -16.38 4.00 -2.25
C GLN A 306 -15.92 5.37 -1.73
N TYR A 307 -16.72 6.02 -0.88
CA TYR A 307 -16.37 7.32 -0.30
C TYR A 307 -15.17 7.23 0.63
N LEU A 308 -15.09 6.19 1.46
CA LEU A 308 -13.94 5.97 2.33
C LEU A 308 -12.66 5.76 1.52
N GLY A 309 -12.70 4.96 0.45
CA GLY A 309 -11.57 4.75 -0.46
C GLY A 309 -11.05 6.06 -1.06
N LEU A 310 -11.95 6.94 -1.52
CA LEU A 310 -11.58 8.26 -2.03
C LEU A 310 -10.94 9.14 -0.96
N LEU A 311 -11.53 9.19 0.23
CA LEU A 311 -10.99 9.96 1.36
C LEU A 311 -9.61 9.46 1.79
N LEU A 312 -9.38 8.15 1.77
CA LEU A 312 -8.08 7.53 2.05
C LEU A 312 -7.03 7.90 1.00
N GLY A 313 -7.38 7.85 -0.29
CA GLY A 313 -6.50 8.28 -1.37
C GLY A 313 -6.07 9.74 -1.23
N ILE A 314 -7.03 10.63 -0.94
CA ILE A 314 -6.75 12.05 -0.68
C ILE A 314 -5.85 12.21 0.55
N TYR A 315 -6.15 11.49 1.64
CA TYR A 315 -5.34 11.52 2.86
C TYR A 315 -3.88 11.11 2.58
N CYS A 316 -3.63 10.03 1.84
CA CYS A 316 -2.30 9.56 1.50
C CYS A 316 -1.50 10.62 0.71
N ILE A 317 -2.12 11.24 -0.29
CA ILE A 317 -1.48 12.31 -1.07
C ILE A 317 -1.18 13.53 -0.19
N VAL A 318 -2.15 14.02 0.58
CA VAL A 318 -1.96 15.21 1.42
C VAL A 318 -0.91 14.94 2.51
N ALA A 319 -0.94 13.76 3.14
CA ALA A 319 0.07 13.34 4.09
C ALA A 319 1.48 13.34 3.47
N GLY A 320 1.62 12.79 2.25
CA GLY A 320 2.87 12.81 1.49
C GLY A 320 3.36 14.24 1.22
N VAL A 321 2.48 15.14 0.77
CA VAL A 321 2.81 16.55 0.49
C VAL A 321 3.26 17.27 1.76
N LEU A 322 2.55 17.06 2.87
CA LEU A 322 2.90 17.67 4.15
C LEU A 322 4.23 17.16 4.69
N ALA A 323 4.52 15.86 4.55
CA ALA A 323 5.80 15.28 4.92
C ALA A 323 6.94 15.84 4.07
N TRP A 324 6.73 15.96 2.75
CA TRP A 324 7.74 16.52 1.85
C TRP A 324 8.03 18.00 2.15
N ARG A 325 6.97 18.81 2.40
CA ARG A 325 7.10 20.21 2.81
C ARG A 325 7.77 20.39 4.18
N SER A 326 7.71 19.38 5.04
CA SER A 326 8.44 19.36 6.31
C SER A 326 9.92 18.98 6.15
N GLY A 327 10.44 18.83 4.92
CA GLY A 327 11.84 18.50 4.65
C GLY A 327 12.15 17.01 4.65
N TYR A 328 11.15 16.12 4.75
CA TYR A 328 11.37 14.68 4.71
C TYR A 328 11.65 14.23 3.27
N SER A 329 12.93 14.17 2.91
CA SER A 329 13.40 13.82 1.56
C SER A 329 12.78 12.54 0.98
N PRO A 330 12.61 11.43 1.74
CA PRO A 330 12.03 10.20 1.19
C PRO A 330 10.57 10.35 0.71
N ALA A 331 9.83 11.38 1.14
CA ALA A 331 8.44 11.60 0.74
C ALA A 331 8.26 11.83 -0.78
N ARG A 332 9.30 12.29 -1.50
CA ARG A 332 9.21 12.57 -2.95
C ARG A 332 8.88 11.33 -3.77
N PHE A 333 9.50 10.20 -3.45
CA PHE A 333 9.28 8.93 -4.16
C PHE A 333 7.95 8.30 -3.76
N TYR A 334 7.54 8.47 -2.49
CA TYR A 334 6.20 8.11 -2.04
C TYR A 334 5.12 8.85 -2.84
N LEU A 335 5.26 10.17 -2.98
CA LEU A 335 4.32 10.99 -3.76
C LEU A 335 4.30 10.63 -5.24
N LEU A 336 5.45 10.28 -5.81
CA LEU A 336 5.52 9.83 -7.20
C LEU A 336 4.72 8.53 -7.39
N GLY A 337 4.91 7.54 -6.51
CA GLY A 337 4.18 6.27 -6.56
C GLY A 337 2.66 6.47 -6.39
N PHE A 338 2.23 7.04 -5.26
CA PHE A 338 0.80 7.28 -5.01
C PHE A 338 0.18 8.24 -6.02
N GLY A 339 0.94 9.20 -6.56
CA GLY A 339 0.50 10.12 -7.59
C GLY A 339 0.18 9.40 -8.91
N ILE A 340 1.00 8.44 -9.33
CA ILE A 340 0.75 7.62 -10.53
C ILE A 340 -0.50 6.76 -10.34
N TYR A 341 -0.67 6.13 -9.17
CA TYR A 341 -1.88 5.37 -8.85
C TYR A 341 -3.13 6.25 -8.83
N MET A 342 -3.07 7.43 -8.20
CA MET A 342 -4.21 8.35 -8.19
C MET A 342 -4.53 8.87 -9.59
N LEU A 343 -3.52 9.15 -10.41
CA LEU A 343 -3.72 9.55 -11.80
C LEU A 343 -4.39 8.43 -12.61
N SER A 344 -3.95 7.17 -12.48
CA SER A 344 -4.57 6.05 -13.17
C SER A 344 -6.01 5.83 -12.73
N LEU A 345 -6.31 5.98 -11.44
CA LEU A 345 -7.67 5.93 -10.90
C LEU A 345 -8.56 7.04 -11.47
N ILE A 346 -8.07 8.28 -11.54
CA ILE A 346 -8.80 9.41 -12.14
C ILE A 346 -9.09 9.15 -13.61
N VAL A 347 -8.09 8.67 -14.38
CA VAL A 347 -8.27 8.35 -15.81
C VAL A 347 -9.27 7.21 -15.99
N TYR A 348 -9.20 6.16 -15.18
CA TYR A 348 -10.15 5.05 -15.19
C TYR A 348 -11.59 5.54 -14.96
N ILE A 349 -11.82 6.34 -13.91
CA ILE A 349 -13.15 6.89 -13.61
C ILE A 349 -13.61 7.84 -14.72
N ALA A 350 -12.73 8.71 -15.23
CA ALA A 350 -13.07 9.67 -16.27
C ALA A 350 -13.49 8.97 -17.58
N LEU A 351 -12.78 7.92 -17.99
CA LEU A 351 -13.14 7.12 -19.17
C LEU A 351 -14.47 6.37 -18.96
N GLY A 352 -14.73 5.86 -17.75
CA GLY A 352 -16.00 5.23 -17.39
C GLY A 352 -17.18 6.22 -17.46
N ILE A 353 -17.00 7.44 -16.95
CA ILE A 353 -18.03 8.51 -16.99
C ILE A 353 -18.23 9.04 -18.40
N ALA A 354 -17.15 9.27 -19.15
CA ALA A 354 -17.21 9.64 -20.57
C ALA A 354 -17.97 8.57 -21.37
N GLY A 355 -17.89 7.31 -20.94
CA GLY A 355 -18.54 6.16 -21.55
C GLY A 355 -17.98 5.85 -22.94
N THR A 356 -16.73 6.24 -23.18
CA THR A 356 -16.00 6.05 -24.43
C THR A 356 -15.12 4.82 -24.31
N ALA A 357 -15.51 3.72 -24.95
CA ALA A 357 -14.65 2.57 -25.16
C ALA A 357 -13.67 2.91 -26.29
N ILE A 358 -12.38 2.82 -26.00
CA ILE A 358 -11.35 2.92 -27.02
C ILE A 358 -11.27 1.54 -27.67
N THR A 359 -11.55 1.46 -28.98
CA THR A 359 -11.53 0.19 -29.71
C THR A 359 -10.18 -0.51 -29.55
N GLY A 360 -10.19 -1.76 -29.07
CA GLY A 360 -8.98 -2.56 -28.85
C GLY A 360 -8.21 -2.23 -27.57
N PHE A 361 -8.69 -1.32 -26.73
CA PHE A 361 -8.08 -0.97 -25.45
C PHE A 361 -9.04 -1.23 -24.30
N ASP A 362 -8.63 -2.10 -23.38
CA ASP A 362 -9.38 -2.38 -22.17
C ASP A 362 -9.09 -1.31 -21.11
N ILE A 363 -10.13 -0.58 -20.70
CA ILE A 363 -10.05 0.50 -19.71
C ILE A 363 -9.41 0.03 -18.39
N ASN A 364 -9.59 -1.25 -18.03
CA ASN A 364 -9.04 -1.81 -16.80
C ASN A 364 -7.51 -1.84 -16.80
N VAL A 365 -6.87 -1.90 -17.98
CA VAL A 365 -5.40 -1.89 -18.12
C VAL A 365 -4.79 -0.62 -17.54
N VAL A 366 -5.51 0.50 -17.55
CA VAL A 366 -5.06 1.77 -16.94
C VAL A 366 -4.80 1.59 -15.45
N LEU A 367 -5.73 0.94 -14.73
CA LEU A 367 -5.60 0.75 -13.30
C LEU A 367 -4.50 -0.28 -12.97
N LEU A 368 -4.42 -1.38 -13.72
CA LEU A 368 -3.38 -2.42 -13.55
C LEU A 368 -1.97 -1.85 -13.75
N THR A 369 -1.77 -1.05 -14.81
CA THR A 369 -0.47 -0.44 -15.09
C THR A 369 -0.09 0.61 -14.06
N GLY A 370 -1.04 1.45 -13.62
CA GLY A 370 -0.81 2.44 -12.58
C GLY A 370 -0.40 1.82 -11.23
N SER A 371 -1.10 0.78 -10.78
CA SER A 371 -0.75 0.09 -9.53
C SER A 371 0.55 -0.72 -9.62
N ALA A 372 0.87 -1.30 -10.78
CA ALA A 372 2.15 -1.96 -10.99
C ALA A 372 3.33 -0.97 -10.90
N LEU A 373 3.21 0.18 -11.57
CA LEU A 373 4.22 1.24 -11.52
C LEU A 373 4.36 1.81 -10.10
N GLU A 374 3.25 2.02 -9.41
CA GLU A 374 3.26 2.39 -7.99
C GLU A 374 4.05 1.36 -7.16
N ALA A 375 3.74 0.07 -7.31
CA ALA A 375 4.38 -0.99 -6.52
C ALA A 375 5.90 -1.07 -6.77
N ILE A 376 6.34 -0.79 -7.99
CA ILE A 376 7.76 -0.71 -8.34
C ILE A 376 8.39 0.53 -7.68
N ILE A 377 7.79 1.70 -7.87
CA ILE A 377 8.32 2.98 -7.38
C ILE A 377 8.39 3.02 -5.85
N LEU A 378 7.35 2.53 -5.16
CA LEU A 378 7.32 2.48 -3.71
C LEU A 378 8.32 1.46 -3.15
N SER A 379 8.56 0.33 -3.83
CA SER A 379 9.63 -0.60 -3.44
C SER A 379 11.01 0.05 -3.57
N PHE A 380 11.25 0.85 -4.62
CA PHE A 380 12.47 1.67 -4.72
C PHE A 380 12.54 2.74 -3.63
N ALA A 381 11.42 3.41 -3.31
CA ALA A 381 11.36 4.43 -2.26
C ALA A 381 11.74 3.87 -0.89
N ILE A 382 11.30 2.64 -0.61
CA ILE A 382 11.66 1.89 0.59
C ILE A 382 13.16 1.57 0.62
N GLY A 383 13.75 1.16 -0.51
CA GLY A 383 15.18 0.95 -0.65
C GLY A 383 16.01 2.22 -0.42
N ASP A 384 15.56 3.36 -0.96
CA ASP A 384 16.19 4.68 -0.74
C ASP A 384 16.11 5.11 0.73
N LYS A 385 14.96 4.90 1.38
CA LYS A 385 14.78 5.15 2.82
C LYS A 385 15.76 4.31 3.65
N LEU A 386 15.93 3.03 3.31
CA LEU A 386 16.90 2.15 3.97
C LEU A 386 18.33 2.63 3.78
N ASN A 387 18.73 2.95 2.55
CA ASN A 387 20.08 3.44 2.25
C ASN A 387 20.39 4.75 2.99
N THR A 388 19.41 5.65 3.09
CA THR A 388 19.55 6.89 3.85
C THR A 388 19.72 6.61 5.34
N ALA A 389 18.94 5.67 5.90
CA ALA A 389 19.08 5.27 7.30
C ALA A 389 20.45 4.62 7.58
N LEU A 390 20.94 3.75 6.69
CA LEU A 390 22.25 3.12 6.79
C LEU A 390 23.39 4.14 6.76
N ARG A 391 23.33 5.13 5.87
CA ARG A 391 24.31 6.23 5.82
C ARG A 391 24.34 7.03 7.11
N GLY A 392 23.18 7.35 7.68
CA GLY A 392 23.09 8.02 8.98
C GLY A 392 23.70 7.20 10.12
N GLN A 393 23.48 5.89 10.13
CA GLN A 393 24.07 5.00 11.13
C GLN A 393 25.59 4.89 10.98
N GLN A 394 26.10 4.78 9.76
CA GLN A 394 27.53 4.74 9.47
C GLN A 394 28.22 6.04 9.91
N GLN A 395 27.59 7.20 9.66
CA GLN A 395 28.13 8.49 10.09
C GLN A 395 28.18 8.60 11.62
N ALA A 396 27.10 8.23 12.32
CA ALA A 396 27.08 8.22 13.78
C ALA A 396 28.13 7.27 14.39
N GLN A 397 28.36 6.11 13.76
CA GLN A 397 29.44 5.19 14.16
C GLN A 397 30.83 5.79 13.93
N ALA A 398 31.05 6.47 12.80
CA ALA A 398 32.31 7.12 12.49
C ALA A 398 32.62 8.27 13.47
N GLU A 399 31.62 9.08 13.82
CA GLU A 399 31.75 10.15 14.82
C GLU A 399 32.07 9.59 16.22
N THR A 400 31.40 8.51 16.61
CA THR A 400 31.70 7.81 17.87
C THR A 400 33.12 7.26 17.89
N LEU A 401 33.56 6.64 16.78
CA LEU A 401 34.92 6.10 16.67
C LEU A 401 35.98 7.20 16.72
N ALA A 402 35.75 8.32 16.03
CA ALA A 402 36.64 9.48 16.07
C ALA A 402 36.76 10.04 17.50
N SER A 403 35.64 10.18 18.23
CA SER A 403 35.65 10.61 19.63
C SER A 403 36.40 9.64 20.55
N LEU A 404 36.28 8.33 20.33
CA LEU A 404 37.04 7.33 21.09
C LEU A 404 38.55 7.43 20.83
N GLN A 405 38.97 7.64 19.58
CA GLN A 405 40.38 7.81 19.23
C GLN A 405 40.97 9.09 19.83
N GLU A 406 40.22 10.19 19.83
CA GLU A 406 40.63 11.44 20.49
C GLU A 406 40.80 11.24 21.99
N ASN A 407 39.84 10.57 22.65
CA ASN A 407 39.94 10.24 24.07
C ASN A 407 41.13 9.33 24.37
N GLU A 408 41.41 8.31 23.55
CA GLU A 408 42.58 7.44 23.72
C GLU A 408 43.89 8.24 23.62
N LYS A 409 43.97 9.17 22.65
CA LYS A 409 45.13 10.05 22.50
C LYS A 409 45.30 10.95 23.73
N LEU A 410 44.23 11.55 24.23
CA LEU A 410 44.27 12.38 25.44
C LEU A 410 44.69 11.57 26.67
N ILE A 411 44.17 10.35 26.85
CA ILE A 411 44.57 9.45 27.94
C ILE A 411 46.06 9.11 27.81
N ARG A 412 46.54 8.82 26.61
CA ARG A 412 47.96 8.51 26.38
C ARG A 412 48.86 9.71 26.68
N GLU A 413 48.48 10.90 26.25
CA GLU A 413 49.18 12.14 26.57
C GLU A 413 49.19 12.40 28.08
N GLN A 414 48.05 12.20 28.76
CA GLN A 414 47.97 12.29 30.22
C GLN A 414 48.85 11.27 30.92
N ASN A 415 48.88 10.02 30.44
CA ASN A 415 49.75 8.97 30.98
C ASN A 415 51.23 9.33 30.82
N ILE A 416 51.66 9.85 29.66
CA ILE A 416 53.04 10.31 29.45
C ILE A 416 53.39 11.45 30.41
N VAL A 417 52.48 12.41 30.61
CA VAL A 417 52.68 13.52 31.56
C VAL A 417 52.72 13.01 33.00
N LEU A 418 51.86 12.07 33.36
CA LEU A 418 51.82 11.42 34.67
C LEU A 418 53.11 10.65 34.94
N GLU A 419 53.57 9.82 34.00
CA GLU A 419 54.84 9.08 34.10
C GLU A 419 56.03 10.03 34.28
N ARG A 420 56.06 11.14 33.55
CA ARG A 420 57.09 12.17 33.71
C ARG A 420 57.06 12.78 35.11
N LYS A 421 55.90 13.21 35.59
CA LYS A 421 55.74 13.77 36.95
C LYS A 421 56.10 12.77 38.03
N VAL A 422 55.71 11.50 37.87
CA VAL A 422 56.07 10.42 38.81
C VAL A 422 57.59 10.25 38.84
N LYS A 423 58.26 10.24 37.68
CA LYS A 423 59.72 10.14 37.61
C LYS A 423 60.43 11.34 38.26
N GLU A 424 59.98 12.56 37.97
CA GLU A 424 60.49 13.79 38.59
C GLU A 424 60.34 13.75 40.11
N ARG A 425 59.14 13.46 40.62
CA ARG A 425 58.89 13.33 42.06
C ARG A 425 59.69 12.21 42.71
N THR A 426 59.86 11.08 42.04
CA THR A 426 60.66 9.97 42.56
C THR A 426 62.14 10.38 42.67
N SER A 427 62.65 11.14 41.71
CA SER A 427 64.02 11.67 41.75
C SER A 427 64.20 12.68 42.88
N GLU A 428 63.29 13.65 43.02
CA GLU A 428 63.30 14.64 44.11
C GLU A 428 63.27 13.95 45.49
N ILE A 429 62.38 12.97 45.66
CA ILE A 429 62.28 12.20 46.91
C ILE A 429 63.57 11.42 47.19
N SER A 430 64.18 10.81 46.17
CA SER A 430 65.44 10.08 46.32
C SER A 430 66.60 11.00 46.75
N GLU A 431 66.67 12.21 46.18
CA GLU A 431 67.68 13.21 46.54
C GLU A 431 67.47 13.72 47.96
N GLN A 432 66.23 14.07 48.33
CA GLN A 432 65.89 14.45 49.71
C GLN A 432 66.23 13.33 50.70
N LYS A 433 65.95 12.08 50.34
CA LYS A 433 66.29 10.92 51.17
C LYS A 433 67.80 10.79 51.37
N ALA A 434 68.60 10.96 50.32
CA ALA A 434 70.06 10.92 50.42
C ALA A 434 70.61 12.03 51.33
N ILE A 435 70.10 13.26 51.20
CA ILE A 435 70.45 14.38 52.08
C ILE A 435 70.08 14.08 53.53
N ILE A 436 68.89 13.50 53.77
CA ILE A 436 68.45 13.12 55.12
C ILE A 436 69.36 12.02 55.68
N GLU A 437 69.71 11.00 54.90
CA GLU A 437 70.62 9.92 55.34
C GLU A 437 72.02 10.47 55.69
N GLU A 438 72.55 11.40 54.90
CA GLU A 438 73.81 12.10 55.18
C GLU A 438 73.72 12.93 56.46
N LYS A 439 72.70 13.78 56.60
CA LYS A 439 72.48 14.54 57.84
C LYS A 439 72.31 13.64 59.05
N ASN A 440 71.62 12.52 58.92
CA ASN A 440 71.44 11.57 60.01
C ASN A 440 72.78 10.91 60.40
N LYS A 441 73.62 10.57 59.42
CA LYS A 441 74.98 10.08 59.66
C LYS A 441 75.84 11.12 60.39
N ASP A 442 75.76 12.39 59.98
CA ASP A 442 76.49 13.49 60.62
C ASP A 442 76.00 13.72 62.06
N ILE A 443 74.69 13.72 62.28
CA ILE A 443 74.09 13.81 63.62
C ILE A 443 74.58 12.64 64.48
N LEU A 444 74.52 11.40 63.99
CA LEU A 444 75.03 10.24 64.72
C LEU A 444 76.53 10.36 65.02
N SER A 445 77.32 10.89 64.09
CA SER A 445 78.75 11.13 64.30
C SER A 445 78.99 12.16 65.41
N SER A 446 78.21 13.25 65.42
CA SER A 446 78.26 14.32 66.43
C SER A 446 77.82 13.81 67.81
N ILE A 447 76.77 12.98 67.88
CA ILE A 447 76.33 12.31 69.11
C ILE A 447 77.43 11.38 69.64
N ASN A 448 78.02 10.57 68.77
CA ASN A 448 79.12 9.67 69.15
C ASN A 448 80.37 10.44 69.61
N TYR A 449 80.68 11.55 68.96
CA TYR A 449 81.78 12.42 69.32
C TYR A 449 81.55 13.11 70.67
N ALA A 450 80.37 13.69 70.89
CA ALA A 450 79.97 14.27 72.17
C ALA A 450 79.99 13.23 73.29
N ARG A 451 79.50 12.01 73.02
CA ARG A 451 79.60 10.86 73.94
C ARG A 451 81.06 10.54 74.28
N ARG A 452 81.98 10.52 73.31
CA ARG A 452 83.42 10.30 73.57
C ARG A 452 84.01 11.39 74.48
N ILE A 453 83.67 12.66 74.24
CA ILE A 453 84.10 13.77 75.10
C ILE A 453 83.55 13.60 76.52
N GLN A 454 82.26 13.30 76.66
CA GLN A 454 81.62 13.08 77.97
C GLN A 454 82.31 11.95 78.74
N HIS A 455 82.58 10.81 78.10
CA HIS A 455 83.31 9.70 78.71
C HIS A 455 84.77 10.03 79.03
N ALA A 456 85.45 10.88 78.24
CA ALA A 456 86.83 11.28 78.50
C ALA A 456 86.96 12.30 79.64
N LEU A 457 85.94 13.13 79.88
CA LEU A 457 85.85 14.07 81.00
C LEU A 457 85.42 13.41 82.31
N LEU A 458 84.68 12.30 82.22
CA LEU A 458 84.36 11.47 83.36
C LEU A 458 85.65 10.76 83.84
N ALA A 459 85.83 10.67 85.16
CA ALA A 459 86.87 9.81 85.73
C ALA A 459 86.61 8.36 85.29
N SER A 460 87.67 7.56 85.12
CA SER A 460 87.52 6.18 84.63
C SER A 460 86.61 5.38 85.58
N ASP A 461 85.84 4.44 85.02
CA ASP A 461 84.90 3.62 85.81
C ASP A 461 85.61 2.97 87.01
N GLN A 462 86.88 2.58 86.84
CA GLN A 462 87.70 2.04 87.91
C GLN A 462 87.93 3.05 89.05
N LEU A 463 88.26 4.30 88.72
CA LEU A 463 88.55 5.36 89.69
C LEU A 463 87.26 5.82 90.42
N LEU A 464 86.13 5.86 89.71
CA LEU A 464 84.83 6.13 90.32
C LEU A 464 84.40 4.99 91.26
N THR A 465 84.55 3.73 90.84
CA THR A 465 84.14 2.56 91.65
C THR A 465 85.02 2.37 92.89
N GLU A 466 86.32 2.68 92.80
CA GLU A 466 87.24 2.61 93.94
C GLU A 466 87.01 3.70 94.99
N ASN A 467 86.55 4.89 94.59
CA ASN A 467 86.45 6.05 95.50
C ASN A 467 85.01 6.45 95.87
N LEU A 468 84.00 5.98 95.12
CA LEU A 468 82.58 6.24 95.35
C LEU A 468 81.81 4.91 95.24
N PRO A 469 81.60 4.17 96.34
CA PRO A 469 81.01 2.82 96.29
C PRO A 469 79.54 2.78 95.84
N GLU A 470 78.81 3.90 95.96
CA GLU A 470 77.47 4.08 95.38
C GLU A 470 77.40 5.39 94.58
N TYR A 471 77.37 5.30 93.26
CA TYR A 471 77.16 6.44 92.37
C TYR A 471 76.30 6.06 91.16
N PHE A 472 75.69 7.05 90.52
CA PHE A 472 75.08 6.89 89.20
C PHE A 472 75.35 8.13 88.35
N ILE A 473 75.48 7.95 87.05
CA ILE A 473 75.74 9.05 86.11
C ILE A 473 74.42 9.43 85.46
N LEU A 474 73.95 10.65 85.74
CA LEU A 474 72.75 11.21 85.13
C LEU A 474 73.11 12.03 83.89
N TYR A 475 72.82 11.50 82.71
CA TYR A 475 72.91 12.27 81.47
C TYR A 475 71.63 13.08 81.27
N LYS A 476 71.72 14.41 81.37
CA LYS A 476 70.60 15.32 81.04
C LYS A 476 70.72 15.79 79.59
N PRO A 477 69.64 15.74 78.77
CA PRO A 477 69.66 16.40 77.48
C PRO A 477 69.87 17.91 77.69
N LYS A 478 70.82 18.50 76.98
CA LYS A 478 70.86 19.96 76.80
C LYS A 478 69.90 20.28 75.64
N ASP A 479 69.23 21.43 75.69
CA ASP A 479 68.21 21.81 74.70
C ASP A 479 68.66 21.55 73.25
N ILE A 480 67.67 21.22 72.42
CA ILE A 480 67.80 20.83 71.01
C ILE A 480 68.87 21.70 70.33
N VAL A 481 69.99 21.09 69.99
CA VAL A 481 71.00 21.74 69.15
C VAL A 481 70.44 21.69 67.73
N SER A 482 69.90 22.82 67.29
CA SER A 482 69.33 23.04 65.94
C SER A 482 70.34 22.76 64.84
#